data_AF-A0A963P837-F1
#
_entry.id   AF-A0A963P837-F1
#
_cell.length_a   1.000
_cell.length_b   1.000
_cell.length_c   1.000
_cell.angle_alpha   90.00
_cell.angle_beta   90.00
_cell.angle_gamma   90.00
#
_symmetry.space_group_name_H-M   'P 1'
#
loop_
_entity.id
_entity.type
_entity.pdbx_description
1 polymer ?
#
loop_
_entity_poly.entity_id
_entity_poly.type
_entity_poly.pdbx_seq_one_letter_code
_entity_poly.pdbx_strand_id
1 'polypeptide(L)'
;MQALLDTIATLPRPTEACRVFHGRGGLHAGCEQWVLDAYLPVLVLTSFAPAADEALAIIGVALEQRWAQIALPGDGPLCWVFQQRGGAQRLDGRSDTRLMAGAVPQPHVVAEGGARYLVNVLRGQNHGLFLDMAAGRRRVAELVAQQTAAPARAVSPGVNQGHGARVLNLFAYTCAFSVVALRAGAARVVNVDMSRGALATGQQNHRLNGLGNGPDGVAAFWAHDIFSSW
;
A
#
# COMPACT_ATOMS: atom_id res chain seq x y z
N MET A 1 -9.96 -22.25 -9.16
CA MET A 1 -10.27 -21.39 -7.99
C MET A 1 -10.10 -22.09 -6.62
N GLN A 2 -9.97 -23.42 -6.53
CA GLN A 2 -9.97 -24.14 -5.25
C GLN A 2 -8.91 -23.62 -4.25
N ALA A 3 -7.66 -23.39 -4.69
CA ALA A 3 -6.61 -22.88 -3.81
C ALA A 3 -6.93 -21.51 -3.17
N LEU A 4 -7.67 -20.64 -3.87
CA LEU A 4 -8.17 -19.39 -3.30
C LEU A 4 -9.18 -19.67 -2.19
N LEU A 5 -10.13 -20.59 -2.42
CA LEU A 5 -11.14 -20.97 -1.42
C LEU A 5 -10.49 -21.60 -0.19
N ASP A 6 -9.50 -22.46 -0.37
CA ASP A 6 -8.75 -23.08 0.74
C ASP A 6 -7.97 -22.03 1.55
N THR A 7 -7.39 -21.04 0.86
CA THR A 7 -6.72 -19.90 1.50
C THR A 7 -7.71 -19.05 2.30
N ILE A 8 -8.89 -18.77 1.76
CA ILE A 8 -9.96 -18.04 2.47
C ILE A 8 -10.40 -18.82 3.70
N ALA A 9 -10.65 -20.14 3.58
CA ALA A 9 -11.11 -20.97 4.68
C ALA A 9 -10.15 -20.97 5.89
N THR A 10 -8.85 -20.79 5.64
CA THR A 10 -7.79 -20.83 6.65
C THR A 10 -7.21 -19.45 7.00
N LEU A 11 -7.64 -18.38 6.33
CA LEU A 11 -7.11 -17.02 6.48
C LEU A 11 -7.10 -16.57 7.95
N PRO A 12 -5.94 -16.42 8.61
CA PRO A 12 -5.92 -15.78 9.93
C PRO A 12 -6.37 -14.32 9.79
N ARG A 13 -6.90 -13.73 10.86
CA ARG A 13 -7.25 -12.31 10.86
C ARG A 13 -6.01 -11.47 10.51
N PRO A 14 -6.01 -10.70 9.40
CA PRO A 14 -4.92 -9.75 9.14
C PRO A 14 -4.92 -8.66 10.21
N THR A 15 -3.75 -8.19 10.63
CA THR A 15 -3.60 -7.05 11.54
C THR A 15 -3.03 -5.81 10.83
N GLU A 16 -2.47 -6.03 9.65
CA GLU A 16 -1.86 -5.02 8.79
C GLU A 16 -2.31 -5.26 7.34
N ALA A 17 -2.09 -4.28 6.47
CA ALA A 17 -2.33 -4.42 5.04
C ALA A 17 -1.38 -5.45 4.44
N CYS A 18 -1.91 -6.48 3.78
CA CYS A 18 -1.09 -7.56 3.24
C CYS A 18 -1.75 -8.29 2.06
N ARG A 19 -0.94 -8.99 1.27
CA ARG A 19 -1.46 -9.92 0.26
C ARG A 19 -1.81 -11.24 0.94
N VAL A 20 -3.06 -11.65 0.81
CA VAL A 20 -3.58 -12.92 1.33
C VAL A 20 -3.39 -14.05 0.32
N PHE A 21 -3.70 -13.81 -0.94
CA PHE A 21 -3.58 -14.81 -2.00
C PHE A 21 -2.93 -14.21 -3.24
N HIS A 22 -1.96 -14.91 -3.83
CA HIS A 22 -1.23 -14.45 -5.02
C HIS A 22 -1.23 -15.49 -6.14
N GLY A 23 -2.36 -15.63 -6.83
CA GLY A 23 -2.49 -16.54 -7.97
C GLY A 23 -1.59 -16.15 -9.15
N ARG A 24 -1.46 -14.84 -9.42
CA ARG A 24 -0.60 -14.29 -10.50
C ARG A 24 0.87 -14.69 -10.44
N GLY A 25 1.36 -15.15 -9.28
CA GLY A 25 2.72 -15.64 -9.09
C GLY A 25 2.99 -17.02 -9.69
N GLY A 26 1.96 -17.72 -10.19
CA GLY A 26 2.10 -19.04 -10.83
C GLY A 26 2.23 -20.22 -9.86
N LEU A 27 2.19 -19.97 -8.55
CA LEU A 27 2.25 -21.03 -7.53
C LEU A 27 0.98 -21.91 -7.48
N HIS A 28 -0.17 -21.32 -7.83
CA HIS A 28 -1.48 -21.97 -7.72
C HIS A 28 -2.09 -22.19 -9.09
N ALA A 29 -1.89 -23.39 -9.65
CA ALA A 29 -2.43 -23.76 -10.95
C ALA A 29 -3.94 -23.53 -11.03
N GLY A 30 -4.39 -22.89 -12.12
CA GLY A 30 -5.82 -22.59 -12.37
C GLY A 30 -6.38 -21.47 -11.48
N CYS A 31 -5.51 -20.69 -10.83
CA CYS A 31 -5.87 -19.51 -10.04
C CYS A 31 -5.10 -18.26 -10.46
N GLU A 32 -4.42 -18.28 -11.60
CA GLU A 32 -3.49 -17.23 -12.06
C GLU A 32 -4.14 -15.86 -12.19
N GLN A 33 -5.46 -15.82 -12.41
CA GLN A 33 -6.21 -14.58 -12.50
C GLN A 33 -6.51 -13.95 -11.14
N TRP A 34 -6.39 -14.65 -10.02
CA TRP A 34 -6.89 -14.17 -8.72
C TRP A 34 -5.79 -13.62 -7.82
N VAL A 35 -6.09 -12.47 -7.22
CA VAL A 35 -5.33 -11.90 -6.09
C VAL A 35 -6.33 -11.48 -5.02
N LEU A 36 -6.06 -11.83 -3.77
CA LEU A 36 -6.81 -11.35 -2.61
C LEU A 36 -5.87 -10.54 -1.73
N ASP A 37 -6.18 -9.26 -1.54
CA ASP A 37 -5.43 -8.35 -0.68
C ASP A 37 -6.31 -7.91 0.50
N ALA A 38 -5.72 -7.79 1.68
CA ALA A 38 -6.36 -7.24 2.87
C ALA A 38 -5.94 -5.78 3.04
N TYR A 39 -6.93 -4.88 2.97
CA TYR A 39 -6.82 -3.46 3.31
C TYR A 39 -7.83 -3.17 4.41
N LEU A 40 -7.67 -3.81 5.58
CA LEU A 40 -8.71 -3.81 6.62
C LEU A 40 -9.23 -2.40 6.94
N PRO A 41 -10.56 -2.23 7.10
CA PRO A 41 -11.57 -3.29 7.23
C PRO A 41 -12.11 -3.87 5.90
N VAL A 42 -11.44 -3.62 4.76
CA VAL A 42 -11.91 -4.05 3.43
C VAL A 42 -11.01 -5.14 2.85
N LEU A 43 -11.60 -6.23 2.36
CA LEU A 43 -10.91 -7.20 1.51
C LEU A 43 -11.07 -6.84 0.03
N VAL A 44 -10.01 -6.94 -0.75
CA VAL A 44 -10.03 -6.60 -2.19
C VAL A 44 -9.67 -7.83 -3.00
N LEU A 45 -10.66 -8.34 -3.75
CA LEU A 45 -10.46 -9.41 -4.71
C LEU A 45 -10.19 -8.79 -6.09
N THR A 46 -9.01 -9.05 -6.65
CA THR A 46 -8.66 -8.65 -8.01
C THR A 46 -8.68 -9.86 -8.94
N SER A 47 -9.37 -9.75 -10.07
CA SER A 47 -9.23 -10.69 -11.21
C SER A 47 -8.40 -10.06 -12.32
N PHE A 48 -7.56 -10.84 -12.99
CA PHE A 48 -6.79 -10.43 -14.19
C PHE A 48 -7.41 -10.92 -15.51
N ALA A 49 -8.57 -11.57 -15.44
CA ALA A 49 -9.40 -11.99 -16.58
C ALA A 49 -10.88 -11.77 -16.25
N PRO A 50 -11.79 -11.86 -17.23
CA PRO A 50 -13.23 -11.81 -16.98
C PRO A 50 -13.67 -12.80 -15.89
N ALA A 51 -14.40 -12.31 -14.89
CA ALA A 51 -14.95 -13.12 -13.81
C ALA A 51 -16.48 -13.22 -13.93
N ALA A 52 -16.99 -14.45 -13.99
CA ALA A 52 -18.42 -14.71 -13.96
C ALA A 52 -19.01 -14.41 -12.56
N ASP A 53 -20.24 -13.90 -12.51
CA ASP A 53 -20.88 -13.53 -11.25
C ASP A 53 -21.13 -14.75 -10.34
N GLU A 54 -21.31 -15.95 -10.90
CA GLU A 54 -21.43 -17.19 -10.14
C GLU A 54 -20.13 -17.50 -9.37
N ALA A 55 -18.97 -17.28 -9.99
CA ALA A 55 -17.68 -17.45 -9.32
C ALA A 55 -17.48 -16.43 -8.20
N LEU A 56 -17.92 -15.18 -8.41
CA LEU A 56 -17.87 -14.14 -7.40
C LEU A 56 -18.83 -14.42 -6.23
N ALA A 57 -20.00 -15.01 -6.51
CA ALA A 57 -20.94 -15.43 -5.47
C ALA A 57 -20.35 -16.54 -4.59
N ILE A 58 -19.70 -17.55 -5.19
CA ILE A 58 -19.00 -18.62 -4.45
C ILE A 58 -17.92 -18.04 -3.54
N ILE A 59 -17.09 -17.13 -4.07
CA ILE A 59 -16.04 -16.46 -3.28
C ILE A 59 -16.64 -15.59 -2.18
N GLY A 60 -17.73 -14.87 -2.47
CA GLY A 60 -18.45 -14.05 -1.50
C GLY A 60 -18.94 -14.86 -0.30
N VAL A 61 -19.56 -16.02 -0.54
CA VAL A 61 -20.00 -16.94 0.53
C VAL A 61 -18.81 -17.42 1.36
N ALA A 62 -17.70 -17.80 0.72
CA ALA A 62 -16.50 -18.24 1.44
C ALA A 62 -15.91 -17.11 2.32
N LEU A 63 -15.85 -15.88 1.81
CA LEU A 63 -15.39 -14.71 2.56
C LEU A 63 -16.32 -14.40 3.74
N GLU A 64 -17.64 -14.46 3.55
CA GLU A 64 -18.63 -14.21 4.60
C GLU A 64 -18.53 -15.24 5.73
N GLN A 65 -18.47 -16.53 5.37
CA GLN A 65 -18.27 -17.61 6.33
C GLN A 65 -16.97 -17.46 7.11
N ARG A 66 -15.87 -17.08 6.44
CA ARG A 66 -14.61 -16.86 7.13
C ARG A 66 -14.67 -15.64 8.03
N TRP A 67 -15.23 -14.52 7.56
CA TRP A 67 -15.34 -13.28 8.33
C TRP A 67 -16.11 -13.51 9.63
N ALA A 68 -17.20 -14.28 9.60
CA ALA A 68 -17.95 -14.66 10.80
C ALA A 68 -17.10 -15.37 11.87
N GLN A 69 -16.00 -16.02 11.48
CA GLN A 69 -15.09 -16.71 12.40
C GLN A 69 -13.94 -15.83 12.90
N ILE A 70 -13.54 -14.79 12.15
CA ILE A 70 -12.33 -13.99 12.42
C ILE A 70 -12.62 -12.52 12.77
N ALA A 71 -13.87 -12.07 12.64
CA ALA A 71 -14.28 -10.73 13.03
C ALA A 71 -14.23 -10.57 14.55
N LEU A 72 -13.81 -9.40 15.00
CA LEU A 72 -13.80 -9.01 16.40
C LEU A 72 -15.07 -8.21 16.74
N PRO A 73 -15.47 -8.17 18.02
CA PRO A 73 -16.53 -7.25 18.46
C PRO A 73 -16.22 -5.81 18.01
N GLY A 74 -17.15 -5.22 17.25
CA GLY A 74 -17.04 -3.85 16.74
C GLY A 74 -16.61 -3.71 15.27
N ASP A 75 -16.18 -4.79 14.60
CA ASP A 75 -15.76 -4.73 13.18
C ASP A 75 -16.92 -4.50 12.20
N GLY A 76 -18.14 -4.87 12.58
CA GLY A 76 -19.29 -4.88 11.68
C GLY A 76 -19.28 -6.03 10.66
N PRO A 77 -20.21 -6.03 9.70
CA PRO A 77 -20.30 -7.07 8.67
C PRO A 77 -19.10 -7.00 7.70
N LEU A 78 -18.88 -8.09 6.96
CA LEU A 78 -17.84 -8.15 5.94
C LEU A 78 -17.97 -6.98 4.95
N CYS A 79 -16.88 -6.27 4.72
CA CYS A 79 -16.74 -5.37 3.59
C CYS A 79 -15.72 -5.92 2.59
N TRP A 80 -16.14 -6.09 1.33
CA TRP A 80 -15.21 -6.47 0.28
C TRP A 80 -15.56 -5.84 -1.06
N VAL A 81 -14.50 -5.65 -1.84
CA VAL A 81 -14.53 -5.01 -3.15
C VAL A 81 -13.96 -5.98 -4.17
N PHE A 82 -14.63 -6.07 -5.31
CA PHE A 82 -14.13 -6.76 -6.48
C PHE A 82 -13.55 -5.75 -7.47
N GLN A 83 -12.38 -6.05 -8.02
CA GLN A 83 -11.81 -5.32 -9.13
C GLN A 83 -11.40 -6.25 -10.26
N GLN A 84 -11.91 -6.01 -11.46
CA GLN A 84 -11.42 -6.65 -12.66
C GLN A 84 -10.37 -5.78 -13.34
N ARG A 85 -9.20 -6.38 -13.58
CA ARG A 85 -8.13 -5.90 -14.45
C ARG A 85 -8.04 -6.90 -15.59
N GLY A 86 -7.86 -6.47 -16.83
CA GLY A 86 -7.87 -7.42 -17.96
C GLY A 86 -7.69 -6.67 -19.26
N GLY A 87 -6.58 -6.95 -19.94
CA GLY A 87 -6.00 -6.11 -20.99
C GLY A 87 -6.74 -6.07 -22.34
N ALA A 88 -6.31 -5.09 -23.16
CA ALA A 88 -6.60 -4.84 -24.57
C ALA A 88 -8.05 -4.51 -25.01
N GLN A 89 -9.10 -4.93 -24.29
CA GLN A 89 -10.48 -4.65 -24.73
C GLN A 89 -11.05 -3.29 -24.26
N ARG A 90 -10.31 -2.55 -23.42
CA ARG A 90 -10.71 -1.21 -23.01
C ARG A 90 -9.67 -0.20 -23.49
N LEU A 91 -9.96 0.44 -24.62
CA LEU A 91 -9.21 1.57 -25.16
C LEU A 91 -9.05 2.73 -24.15
N ASP A 92 -9.81 2.72 -23.04
CA ASP A 92 -9.80 3.74 -21.99
C ASP A 92 -8.93 3.41 -20.75
N GLY A 93 -8.36 2.20 -20.65
CA GLY A 93 -7.51 1.78 -19.53
C GLY A 93 -8.23 1.66 -18.16
N ARG A 94 -9.56 1.67 -18.12
CA ARG A 94 -10.31 1.66 -16.85
C ARG A 94 -10.50 0.25 -16.30
N SER A 95 -10.18 0.06 -15.02
CA SER A 95 -10.62 -1.10 -14.25
C SER A 95 -12.13 -1.04 -14.00
N ASP A 96 -12.76 -2.20 -13.88
CA ASP A 96 -14.13 -2.31 -13.36
C ASP A 96 -14.06 -2.65 -11.87
N THR A 97 -14.62 -1.79 -11.02
CA THR A 97 -14.55 -1.93 -9.57
C THR A 97 -15.95 -1.87 -8.98
N ARG A 98 -16.32 -2.92 -8.24
CA ARG A 98 -17.64 -3.11 -7.64
C ARG A 98 -17.50 -3.29 -6.13
N LEU A 99 -18.26 -2.52 -5.35
CA LEU A 99 -18.48 -2.81 -3.94
C LEU A 99 -19.42 -4.01 -3.86
N MET A 100 -18.95 -5.12 -3.28
CA MET A 100 -19.69 -6.38 -3.27
C MET A 100 -20.51 -6.53 -1.97
N ALA A 101 -19.96 -6.08 -0.84
CA ALA A 101 -20.67 -6.01 0.43
C ALA A 101 -20.07 -4.96 1.37
N GLY A 102 -20.85 -4.54 2.36
CA GLY A 102 -20.44 -3.59 3.40
C GLY A 102 -20.33 -2.15 2.91
N ALA A 103 -19.51 -1.35 3.60
CA ALA A 103 -19.24 0.04 3.24
C ALA A 103 -17.76 0.37 3.44
N VAL A 104 -17.12 0.90 2.40
CA VAL A 104 -15.71 1.32 2.47
C VAL A 104 -15.61 2.58 3.32
N PRO A 105 -14.78 2.62 4.38
CA PRO A 105 -14.62 3.80 5.22
C PRO A 105 -14.16 5.04 4.45
N GLN A 106 -14.51 6.23 4.92
CA GLN A 106 -14.03 7.50 4.37
C GLN A 106 -13.59 8.42 5.53
N PRO A 107 -12.28 8.69 5.69
CA PRO A 107 -11.16 8.15 4.92
C PRO A 107 -10.92 6.65 5.18
N HIS A 108 -10.42 5.93 4.18
CA HIS A 108 -9.96 4.54 4.34
C HIS A 108 -8.46 4.54 4.66
N VAL A 109 -8.12 4.26 5.91
CA VAL A 109 -6.72 4.22 6.39
C VAL A 109 -6.37 2.80 6.79
N VAL A 110 -5.22 2.31 6.33
CA VAL A 110 -4.66 1.01 6.68
C VAL A 110 -3.33 1.14 7.41
N ALA A 111 -2.92 0.08 8.12
CA ALA A 111 -1.65 0.02 8.83
C ALA A 111 -0.68 -0.97 8.17
N GLU A 112 0.62 -0.68 8.19
CA GLU A 112 1.70 -1.63 7.86
C GLU A 112 2.99 -1.21 8.56
N GLY A 113 3.66 -2.13 9.26
CA GLY A 113 4.88 -1.86 10.01
C GLY A 113 4.70 -0.75 11.06
N GLY A 114 3.52 -0.67 11.67
CA GLY A 114 3.13 0.41 12.59
C GLY A 114 3.00 1.81 11.96
N ALA A 115 3.11 1.94 10.63
CA ALA A 115 2.81 3.18 9.90
C ALA A 115 1.37 3.14 9.38
N ARG A 116 0.80 4.32 9.10
CA ARG A 116 -0.56 4.47 8.57
C ARG A 116 -0.56 5.03 7.15
N TYR A 117 -1.42 4.51 6.28
CA TYR A 117 -1.52 4.93 4.88
C TYR A 117 -2.97 5.10 4.46
N LEU A 118 -3.25 6.22 3.79
CA LEU A 118 -4.51 6.45 3.11
C LEU A 118 -4.56 5.60 1.84
N VAL A 119 -5.66 4.88 1.66
CA VAL A 119 -5.93 4.06 0.48
C VAL A 119 -7.29 4.41 -0.12
N ASN A 120 -7.47 4.07 -1.39
CA ASN A 120 -8.76 4.15 -2.07
C ASN A 120 -8.96 2.89 -2.91
N VAL A 121 -9.79 1.99 -2.42
CA VAL A 121 -10.05 0.69 -3.06
C VAL A 121 -11.18 0.74 -4.10
N LEU A 122 -11.91 1.85 -4.21
CA LEU A 122 -13.02 2.03 -5.15
C LEU A 122 -12.66 2.82 -6.40
N ARG A 123 -11.47 3.43 -6.46
CA ARG A 123 -11.06 4.29 -7.58
C ARG A 123 -9.69 3.92 -8.11
N GLY A 124 -9.59 3.91 -9.45
CA GLY A 124 -8.35 3.64 -10.17
C GLY A 124 -7.88 2.20 -10.03
N GLN A 125 -6.74 1.91 -10.66
CA GLN A 125 -6.11 0.60 -10.56
C GLN A 125 -5.25 0.47 -9.30
N ASN A 126 -4.57 1.53 -8.85
CA ASN A 126 -3.67 1.44 -7.71
C ASN A 126 -4.33 2.03 -6.46
N HIS A 127 -4.30 1.30 -5.36
CA HIS A 127 -5.10 1.62 -4.17
C HIS A 127 -4.43 2.61 -3.20
N GLY A 128 -3.25 3.15 -3.50
CA GLY A 128 -2.53 4.07 -2.61
C GLY A 128 -1.38 3.45 -1.81
N LEU A 129 -1.28 2.13 -1.77
CA LEU A 129 -0.16 1.40 -1.17
C LEU A 129 0.13 0.13 -1.97
N PHE A 130 1.39 -0.08 -2.36
CA PHE A 130 1.83 -1.29 -3.05
C PHE A 130 2.33 -2.32 -2.02
N LEU A 131 1.55 -3.38 -1.81
CA LEU A 131 1.78 -4.37 -0.74
C LEU A 131 2.99 -5.28 -1.01
N ASP A 132 3.33 -5.50 -2.27
CA ASP A 132 4.56 -6.19 -2.67
C ASP A 132 5.84 -5.46 -2.20
N MET A 133 5.78 -4.14 -2.07
CA MET A 133 6.90 -3.33 -1.59
C MET A 133 7.05 -3.28 -0.05
N ALA A 134 6.27 -4.05 0.72
CA ALA A 134 6.37 -4.09 2.19
C ALA A 134 7.77 -4.47 2.68
N ALA A 135 8.39 -5.48 2.06
CA ALA A 135 9.75 -5.90 2.39
C ALA A 135 10.78 -4.81 2.04
N GLY A 136 10.60 -4.12 0.90
CA GLY A 136 11.43 -2.99 0.52
C GLY A 136 11.34 -1.85 1.52
N ARG A 137 10.13 -1.50 1.98
CA ARG A 137 9.91 -0.46 2.99
C ARG A 137 10.59 -0.80 4.31
N ARG A 138 10.50 -2.05 4.79
CA ARG A 138 11.24 -2.52 5.97
C ARG A 138 12.75 -2.35 5.80
N ARG A 139 13.28 -2.77 4.64
CA ARG A 139 14.72 -2.68 4.36
C ARG A 139 15.23 -1.23 4.37
N VAL A 140 14.46 -0.29 3.82
CA VAL A 140 14.80 1.14 3.86
C VAL A 140 14.82 1.66 5.30
N ALA A 141 13.83 1.31 6.12
CA ALA A 141 13.80 1.71 7.53
C ALA A 141 15.03 1.18 8.30
N GLU A 142 15.40 -0.08 8.10
CA GLU A 142 16.60 -0.68 8.72
C GLU A 142 17.87 0.07 8.32
N LEU A 143 18.06 0.38 7.04
CA LEU A 143 19.22 1.10 6.53
C LEU A 143 19.34 2.51 7.13
N VAL A 144 18.21 3.22 7.22
CA VAL A 144 18.17 4.56 7.82
C VAL A 144 18.49 4.50 9.31
N ALA A 145 17.91 3.55 10.05
CA ALA A 145 18.19 3.38 11.47
C ALA A 145 19.68 3.07 11.73
N GLN A 146 20.27 2.18 10.92
CA GLN A 146 21.70 1.85 10.98
C GLN A 146 22.58 3.08 10.74
N GLN A 147 22.24 3.91 9.76
CA GLN A 147 23.00 5.13 9.45
C GLN A 147 22.84 6.20 10.53
N THR A 148 21.68 6.27 11.19
CA THR A 148 21.40 7.24 12.25
C THR A 148 22.10 6.86 13.57
N ALA A 149 22.26 5.57 13.84
CA ALA A 149 22.96 5.07 15.02
C ALA A 149 24.50 5.06 14.90
N ALA A 150 25.04 5.22 13.69
CA ALA A 150 26.48 5.21 13.47
C ALA A 150 27.15 6.47 14.06
N PRO A 151 28.35 6.37 14.66
CA PRO A 151 29.10 7.54 15.10
C PRO A 151 29.34 8.47 13.92
N ALA A 152 29.32 9.78 14.18
CA ALA A 152 29.56 10.80 13.17
C ALA A 152 30.83 10.43 12.38
N ARG A 153 30.68 10.08 11.10
CA ARG A 153 31.83 9.80 10.24
C ARG A 153 32.75 11.02 10.28
N ALA A 154 34.06 10.82 10.32
CA ALA A 154 35.01 11.91 10.12
C ALA A 154 34.75 12.51 8.73
N VAL A 155 34.01 13.62 8.69
CA VAL A 155 33.69 14.35 7.47
C VAL A 155 34.85 15.28 7.17
N SER A 156 35.15 15.47 5.89
CA SER A 156 36.07 16.51 5.44
C SER A 156 35.72 17.85 6.13
N PRO A 157 36.71 18.58 6.67
CA PRO A 157 36.46 19.87 7.32
C PRO A 157 35.71 20.81 6.37
N GLY A 158 34.60 21.38 6.86
CA GLY A 158 33.78 22.35 6.12
C GLY A 158 32.39 21.85 5.68
N VAL A 159 32.07 20.56 5.79
CA VAL A 159 30.73 20.05 5.47
C VAL A 159 29.93 19.82 6.76
N ASN A 160 29.03 20.76 7.08
CA ASN A 160 28.09 20.63 8.18
C ASN A 160 26.93 19.69 7.75
N GLN A 161 27.14 18.37 7.76
CA GLN A 161 26.03 17.43 7.61
C GLN A 161 25.33 17.31 8.97
N GLY A 162 24.10 17.82 9.07
CA GLY A 162 23.24 17.52 10.21
C GLY A 162 23.16 16.01 10.44
N HIS A 163 23.13 15.61 11.71
CA HIS A 163 23.11 14.20 12.10
C HIS A 163 21.90 13.47 11.46
N GLY A 164 22.12 12.30 10.86
CA GLY A 164 21.07 11.42 10.30
C GLY A 164 21.08 11.28 8.77
N ALA A 165 20.38 10.26 8.26
CA ALA A 165 20.35 9.96 6.82
C ALA A 165 19.54 10.99 6.03
N ARG A 166 20.03 11.38 4.84
CA ARG A 166 19.29 12.17 3.85
C ARG A 166 18.83 11.26 2.72
N VAL A 167 17.54 11.19 2.47
CA VAL A 167 16.94 10.25 1.51
C VAL A 167 16.34 10.99 0.32
N LEU A 168 16.64 10.51 -0.88
CA LEU A 168 15.96 10.92 -2.11
C LEU A 168 15.03 9.78 -2.55
N ASN A 169 13.72 10.04 -2.53
CA ASN A 169 12.68 9.11 -2.92
C ASN A 169 12.15 9.49 -4.31
N LEU A 170 12.64 8.82 -5.35
CA LEU A 170 12.21 9.02 -6.73
C LEU A 170 11.05 8.08 -7.07
N PHE A 171 10.15 8.52 -7.96
CA PHE A 171 8.88 7.83 -8.23
C PHE A 171 8.10 7.59 -6.94
N ALA A 172 8.03 8.66 -6.13
CA ALA A 172 7.63 8.58 -4.73
C ALA A 172 6.19 8.09 -4.51
N TYR A 173 5.34 8.20 -5.54
CA TYR A 173 3.91 7.90 -5.48
C TYR A 173 3.26 8.58 -4.26
N THR A 174 2.66 7.80 -3.36
CA THR A 174 2.03 8.26 -2.11
C THR A 174 3.00 8.33 -0.94
N CYS A 175 4.30 8.44 -1.22
CA CYS A 175 5.39 8.69 -0.28
C CYS A 175 5.55 7.62 0.82
N ALA A 176 5.15 6.37 0.58
CA ALA A 176 5.22 5.32 1.60
C ALA A 176 6.66 5.03 2.08
N PHE A 177 7.65 5.08 1.18
CA PHE A 177 9.07 4.97 1.53
C PHE A 177 9.58 6.14 2.38
N SER A 178 9.08 7.34 2.12
CA SER A 178 9.44 8.54 2.90
C SER A 178 8.88 8.46 4.32
N VAL A 179 7.66 7.95 4.50
CA VAL A 179 7.08 7.71 5.83
C VAL A 179 7.97 6.77 6.66
N VAL A 180 8.34 5.61 6.12
CA VAL A 180 9.16 4.65 6.87
C VAL A 180 10.59 5.15 7.12
N ALA A 181 11.17 5.90 6.17
CA ALA A 181 12.49 6.51 6.35
C ALA A 181 12.49 7.54 7.49
N LEU A 182 11.50 8.45 7.52
CA LEU A 182 11.42 9.46 8.59
C LEU A 182 11.11 8.83 9.95
N ARG A 183 10.22 7.83 10.01
CA ARG A 183 9.97 7.08 11.26
C ARG A 183 11.21 6.35 11.78
N ALA A 184 12.14 5.99 10.88
CA ALA A 184 13.42 5.38 11.23
C ALA A 184 14.53 6.39 11.58
N GLY A 185 14.23 7.70 11.59
CA GLY A 185 15.18 8.74 12.00
C GLY A 185 15.93 9.42 10.86
N ALA A 186 15.46 9.32 9.60
CA ALA A 186 16.03 10.12 8.52
C ALA A 186 15.94 11.62 8.87
N ALA A 187 17.05 12.34 8.70
CA ALA A 187 17.12 13.77 8.94
C ALA A 187 16.30 14.56 7.92
N ARG A 188 16.28 14.08 6.67
CA ARG A 188 15.52 14.71 5.59
C ARG A 188 15.15 13.71 4.51
N VAL A 189 13.96 13.86 3.94
CA VAL A 189 13.52 13.14 2.74
C VAL A 189 13.04 14.11 1.66
N VAL A 190 13.50 13.92 0.42
CA VAL A 190 12.95 14.60 -0.76
C VAL A 190 12.14 13.59 -1.56
N ASN A 191 10.86 13.86 -1.76
CA ASN A 191 9.95 13.05 -2.56
C ASN A 191 9.78 13.68 -3.94
N VAL A 192 10.04 12.92 -4.99
CA VAL A 192 9.87 13.36 -6.38
C VAL A 192 8.91 12.41 -7.10
N ASP A 193 7.84 12.95 -7.67
CA ASP A 193 6.89 12.22 -8.50
C ASP A 193 6.23 13.17 -9.50
N MET A 194 5.79 12.69 -10.65
CA MET A 194 5.10 13.53 -11.64
C MET A 194 3.65 13.84 -11.22
N SER A 195 3.04 12.97 -10.42
CA SER A 195 1.64 13.09 -10.02
C SER A 195 1.48 13.97 -8.78
N ARG A 196 1.01 15.21 -8.99
CA ARG A 196 0.60 16.11 -7.90
C ARG A 196 -0.43 15.46 -6.96
N GLY A 197 -1.36 14.67 -7.51
CA GLY A 197 -2.38 13.95 -6.74
C GLY A 197 -1.76 12.89 -5.82
N ALA A 198 -0.80 12.12 -6.32
CA ALA A 198 -0.11 11.12 -5.50
C ALA A 198 0.71 11.78 -4.37
N LEU A 199 1.41 12.88 -4.66
CA LEU A 199 2.14 13.65 -3.66
C LEU A 199 1.23 14.29 -2.60
N ALA A 200 0.03 14.75 -2.99
CA ALA A 200 -0.96 15.26 -2.03
C ALA A 200 -1.42 14.16 -1.05
N THR A 201 -1.67 12.95 -1.54
CA THR A 201 -1.90 11.77 -0.69
C THR A 201 -0.66 11.46 0.17
N GLY A 202 0.54 11.59 -0.38
CA GLY A 202 1.79 11.44 0.37
C GLY A 202 1.93 12.42 1.54
N GLN A 203 1.54 13.68 1.36
CA GLN A 203 1.48 14.66 2.45
C GLN A 203 0.43 14.30 3.51
N GLN A 204 -0.71 13.72 3.11
CA GLN A 204 -1.69 13.17 4.05
C GLN A 204 -1.12 11.98 4.83
N ASN A 205 -0.41 11.07 4.17
CA ASN A 205 0.30 9.96 4.82
C ASN A 205 1.32 10.46 5.85
N HIS A 206 2.08 11.50 5.53
CA HIS A 206 2.99 12.13 6.50
C HIS A 206 2.24 12.66 7.74
N ARG A 207 1.14 13.39 7.54
CA ARG A 207 0.29 13.87 8.65
C ARG A 207 -0.30 12.73 9.49
N LEU A 208 -0.76 11.66 8.85
CA LEU A 208 -1.24 10.45 9.53
C LEU A 208 -0.17 9.80 10.40
N ASN A 209 1.12 10.05 10.17
CA ASN A 209 2.22 9.48 10.96
C ASN A 209 2.90 10.52 11.87
N GLY A 210 2.32 11.71 12.02
CA GLY A 210 2.92 12.78 12.85
C GLY A 210 4.19 13.38 12.26
N LEU A 211 4.46 13.16 10.96
CA LEU A 211 5.65 13.62 10.26
C LEU A 211 5.36 14.98 9.59
N GLY A 212 5.23 16.03 10.41
CA GLY A 212 4.83 17.37 9.97
C GLY A 212 5.98 18.28 9.51
N ASN A 213 5.64 19.30 8.72
CA ASN A 213 6.55 20.33 8.24
C ASN A 213 6.73 21.42 9.32
N GLY A 214 7.82 21.36 10.09
CA GLY A 214 8.32 22.53 10.80
C GLY A 214 8.87 23.59 9.82
N PRO A 215 9.33 24.76 10.30
CA PRO A 215 9.89 25.83 9.48
C PRO A 215 11.03 25.36 8.54
N ASP A 216 11.75 24.31 8.94
CA ASP A 216 12.85 23.68 8.18
C ASP A 216 12.48 22.30 7.58
N GLY A 217 11.17 22.01 7.45
CA GLY A 217 10.54 20.74 7.06
C GLY A 217 11.45 19.55 6.71
N VAL A 218 11.36 18.47 7.50
CA VAL A 218 12.10 17.20 7.28
C VAL A 218 11.68 16.47 6.00
N ALA A 219 10.61 16.89 5.33
CA ALA A 219 10.13 16.34 4.07
C ALA A 219 9.89 17.43 3.00
N ALA A 220 10.40 17.21 1.79
CA ALA A 220 10.06 18.01 0.61
C ALA A 220 9.27 17.16 -0.40
N PHE A 221 8.41 17.81 -1.20
CA PHE A 221 7.54 17.16 -2.19
C PHE A 221 7.60 17.92 -3.51
N TRP A 222 8.16 17.27 -4.53
CA TRP A 222 8.51 17.87 -5.80
C TRP A 222 7.72 17.18 -6.91
N ALA A 223 6.74 17.90 -7.46
CA ALA A 223 5.96 17.48 -8.61
C ALA A 223 6.72 17.70 -9.93
N HIS A 224 7.76 16.91 -10.17
CA HIS A 224 8.70 17.09 -11.29
C HIS A 224 8.77 15.85 -12.17
N ASP A 225 9.06 16.06 -13.46
CA ASP A 225 9.59 15.01 -14.32
C ASP A 225 10.99 14.64 -13.82
N ILE A 226 11.15 13.35 -13.48
CA ILE A 226 12.36 12.81 -12.86
C ILE A 226 13.53 12.76 -13.86
N PHE A 227 13.25 12.69 -15.16
CA PHE A 227 14.28 12.60 -16.21
C PHE A 227 14.66 13.95 -16.82
N SER A 228 13.90 15.00 -16.54
CA SER A 228 14.21 16.33 -17.04
C SER A 228 15.40 16.93 -16.27
N SER A 229 16.45 17.33 -17.00
CA SER A 229 17.55 18.13 -16.45
C SER A 229 17.13 19.59 -16.33
N TRP A 230 17.39 20.20 -15.18
CA TRP A 230 17.20 21.63 -14.87
C TRP A 230 18.49 22.42 -14.99
#